data_AF-A0AAV6FWJ8-F1
#
_entry.id   AF-A0AAV6FWJ8-F1
#
_cell.length_a   1.000
_cell.length_b   1.000
_cell.length_c   1.000
_cell.angle_alpha   90.00
_cell.angle_beta   90.00
_cell.angle_gamma   90.00
#
_symmetry.space_group_name_H-M   'P 1'
#
loop_
_entity.id
_entity.type
_entity.pdbx_description
1 polymer ?
#
loop_
_entity_poly.entity_id
_entity_poly.type
_entity_poly.pdbx_seq_one_letter_code
_entity_poly.pdbx_strand_id
1 'polypeptide(L)'
;MRSAVLWLLSLYSCLSHGYRIETIQRCGSHCNQGLRCKTKSDLYFPQCKKPPKGLQDNVSLDMSVSTVMKCEGPQQCSLFLQVRSTLLMNEHVKGVSICTVAAGMMERCRTHAFPKAVQKHLSTQQVQVQDNCFEVAVGQNVHVTLKTSPDFCHLSVSKTYNVPGCNHADLQNNIPECIVGKITYQLDTERRALSVSVTNMLENTDYNLRLCHKGYFCRGTGTYVLLKKEDPIKNVTLQYARPLPCLCIEGWSSVFDAPRVQVCPFKNNMEELWSGVAFDSVEQMLSWEPACQTDVDVTLCQRNGEVCENLPKATQSVSKTKVLFSTVDPHPQLCMKFTTKTATWIKCPFAGSGFTAWDIGVAMENGKTQLVVTSKIRPTLLISFCHMTGPSACEENKDAITLNVEKYQSVVPNLTFSMCGQNCCIQVKRVDVKYAATILHCDFKSLAPTGEAPAFAPTSSHWETVWIVAPAVGLLTALLVVLFVVGIALTTIILYLRLCGGTLCSNVGAGQLNAAQCSASVYSSVLDRAINNSTYGMVL
;
A
#
# COMPACT_ATOMS: atom_id res chain seq x y z
N MET A 1 -34.75 12.07 -12.31
CA MET A 1 -33.31 12.23 -11.95
C MET A 1 -33.07 12.95 -10.61
N ARG A 2 -33.77 14.05 -10.27
CA ARG A 2 -33.58 14.74 -8.96
C ARG A 2 -33.90 13.89 -7.71
N SER A 3 -34.92 13.03 -7.77
CA SER A 3 -35.26 12.13 -6.65
C SER A 3 -34.22 11.03 -6.40
N ALA A 4 -33.60 10.50 -7.46
CA ALA A 4 -32.57 9.46 -7.31
C ALA A 4 -31.28 9.99 -6.67
N VAL A 5 -30.93 11.25 -6.94
CA VAL A 5 -29.77 11.92 -6.33
C VAL A 5 -30.01 12.20 -4.84
N LEU A 6 -31.23 12.60 -4.47
CA LEU A 6 -31.62 12.79 -3.05
C LEU A 6 -31.60 11.47 -2.26
N TRP A 7 -32.03 10.36 -2.87
CA TRP A 7 -31.96 9.03 -2.26
C TRP A 7 -30.53 8.49 -2.15
N LEU A 8 -29.68 8.75 -3.15
CA LEU A 8 -28.24 8.43 -3.08
C LEU A 8 -27.51 9.24 -2.00
N LEU A 9 -27.88 10.51 -1.81
CA LEU A 9 -27.33 11.35 -0.74
C LEU A 9 -27.79 10.88 0.65
N SER A 10 -29.05 10.43 0.81
CA SER A 10 -29.53 9.86 2.08
C SER A 10 -28.91 8.50 2.40
N LEU A 11 -28.61 7.69 1.38
CA LEU A 11 -27.89 6.41 1.53
C LEU A 11 -26.40 6.63 1.86
N TYR A 12 -25.76 7.67 1.31
CA TYR A 12 -24.39 8.06 1.69
C TYR A 12 -24.26 8.56 3.13
N SER A 13 -25.30 9.22 3.66
CA SER A 13 -25.37 9.60 5.08
C SER A 13 -25.62 8.44 6.04
N CYS A 14 -26.12 7.29 5.55
CA CYS A 14 -26.31 6.09 6.37
C CYS A 14 -25.06 5.19 6.38
N LEU A 15 -24.29 5.16 5.28
CA LEU A 15 -23.03 4.41 5.17
C LEU A 15 -21.84 5.07 5.92
N SER A 16 -22.00 6.32 6.36
CA SER A 16 -21.00 7.09 7.11
C SER A 16 -21.33 7.25 8.61
N HIS A 17 -22.34 6.55 9.12
CA HIS A 17 -22.49 6.35 10.57
C HIS A 17 -21.46 5.31 11.06
N GLY A 18 -20.18 5.64 10.90
CA GLY A 18 -19.15 5.11 11.78
C GLY A 18 -19.55 5.44 13.22
N TYR A 19 -19.39 4.48 14.13
CA TYR A 19 -19.68 4.65 15.56
C TYR A 19 -19.07 5.96 16.07
N ARG A 20 -19.90 7.00 16.19
CA ARG A 20 -19.42 8.31 16.64
C ARG A 20 -19.15 8.24 18.13
N ILE A 21 -17.99 8.70 18.57
CA ILE A 21 -17.65 8.73 19.99
C ILE A 21 -18.50 9.81 20.65
N GLU A 22 -19.23 9.42 21.69
CA GLU A 22 -20.10 10.33 22.43
C GLU A 22 -19.26 11.45 23.07
N THR A 23 -19.70 12.70 22.89
CA THR A 23 -19.04 13.87 23.47
C THR A 23 -19.75 14.31 24.74
N ILE A 24 -18.98 14.52 25.81
CA ILE A 24 -19.48 14.99 27.11
C ILE A 24 -18.93 16.40 27.41
N GLN A 25 -19.78 17.25 28.00
CA GLN A 25 -19.33 18.59 28.42
C GLN A 25 -18.53 18.55 29.72
N ARG A 26 -18.97 17.71 30.66
CA ARG A 26 -18.34 17.54 31.96
C ARG A 26 -18.38 16.08 32.36
N CYS A 27 -17.31 15.63 33.00
CA CYS A 27 -17.33 14.33 33.64
C CYS A 27 -18.19 14.40 34.91
N GLY A 28 -18.88 13.31 35.23
CA GLY A 28 -19.77 13.18 36.36
C GLY A 28 -20.16 11.73 36.61
N SER A 29 -20.83 11.53 37.74
CA SER A 29 -21.42 10.24 38.09
C SER A 29 -22.94 10.38 38.12
N HIS A 30 -23.65 9.48 37.45
CA HIS A 30 -25.11 9.46 37.38
C HIS A 30 -25.63 8.16 37.99
N CYS A 31 -26.71 8.27 38.74
CA CYS A 31 -27.45 7.13 39.27
C CYS A 31 -28.91 7.19 38.78
N ASN A 32 -29.64 6.08 38.91
CA ASN A 32 -31.06 6.00 38.56
C ASN A 32 -31.86 7.23 39.04
N GLN A 33 -32.90 7.60 38.28
CA GLN A 33 -33.77 8.73 38.61
C GLN A 33 -34.31 8.60 40.04
N GLY A 34 -34.11 9.65 40.85
CA GLY A 34 -34.50 9.68 42.27
C GLY A 34 -33.41 9.24 43.26
N LEU A 35 -32.28 8.67 42.81
CA LEU A 35 -31.18 8.24 43.67
C LEU A 35 -30.03 9.26 43.66
N ARG A 36 -29.78 9.89 44.81
CA ARG A 36 -28.60 10.76 45.00
C ARG A 36 -27.43 9.96 45.57
N CYS A 37 -26.48 9.62 44.71
CA CYS A 37 -25.24 8.95 45.10
C CYS A 37 -24.17 9.96 45.53
N LYS A 38 -23.35 9.60 46.52
CA LYS A 38 -22.14 10.36 46.89
C LYS A 38 -20.92 9.67 46.29
N THR A 39 -20.20 10.38 45.43
CA THR A 39 -18.95 9.89 44.85
C THR A 39 -17.78 10.27 45.75
N LYS A 40 -16.90 9.29 46.01
CA LYS A 40 -15.60 9.48 46.65
C LYS A 40 -14.52 8.93 45.74
N SER A 41 -13.46 9.70 45.55
CA SER A 41 -12.25 9.23 44.87
C SER A 41 -11.30 8.71 45.94
N ASP A 42 -11.01 7.41 45.89
CA ASP A 42 -10.14 6.75 46.85
C ASP A 42 -8.92 6.19 46.11
N LEU A 43 -7.73 6.47 46.61
CA LEU A 43 -6.45 5.88 46.17
C LEU A 43 -6.13 4.59 46.94
N TYR A 44 -7.16 3.90 47.44
CA TYR A 44 -7.05 2.97 48.56
C TYR A 44 -7.23 1.52 48.12
N PHE A 45 -6.33 0.63 48.57
CA PHE A 45 -6.43 -0.84 48.46
C PHE A 45 -6.88 -1.43 49.81
N PRO A 46 -8.18 -1.37 50.18
CA PRO A 46 -8.62 -2.09 51.37
C PRO A 46 -8.58 -3.60 51.09
N GLN A 47 -8.14 -4.39 52.08
CA GLN A 47 -8.33 -5.84 52.02
C GLN A 47 -9.83 -6.15 51.97
N CYS A 48 -10.22 -7.05 51.06
CA CYS A 48 -11.60 -7.45 50.91
C CYS A 48 -12.13 -8.08 52.20
N LYS A 49 -13.40 -7.84 52.51
CA LYS A 49 -14.08 -8.42 53.66
C LYS A 49 -14.67 -9.77 53.30
N LYS A 50 -14.71 -10.69 54.27
CA LYS A 50 -15.44 -11.95 54.09
C LYS A 50 -16.94 -11.66 53.90
N PRO A 51 -17.60 -12.21 52.87
CA PRO A 51 -19.01 -12.00 52.64
C PRO A 51 -19.86 -12.67 53.74
N PRO A 52 -20.95 -12.03 54.21
CA PRO A 52 -21.95 -12.68 55.05
C PRO A 52 -22.62 -13.86 54.31
N LYS A 53 -23.09 -14.86 55.07
CA LYS A 53 -23.71 -16.08 54.52
C LYS A 53 -24.90 -15.73 53.62
N GLY A 54 -24.95 -16.29 52.41
CA GLY A 54 -26.04 -16.08 51.43
C GLY A 54 -25.96 -14.76 50.65
N LEU A 55 -24.89 -13.95 50.79
CA LEU A 55 -24.73 -12.72 50.01
C LEU A 55 -24.45 -12.99 48.53
N GLN A 56 -23.69 -14.05 48.23
CA GLN A 56 -23.21 -14.34 46.88
C GLN A 56 -24.33 -14.70 45.90
N ASP A 57 -25.40 -15.34 46.39
CA ASP A 57 -26.56 -15.74 45.58
C ASP A 57 -27.51 -14.56 45.27
N ASN A 58 -27.36 -13.45 45.99
CA ASN A 58 -28.31 -12.32 45.99
C ASN A 58 -27.74 -11.02 45.43
N VAL A 59 -26.50 -11.02 44.94
CA VAL A 59 -25.83 -9.85 44.38
C VAL A 59 -25.32 -10.19 42.99
N SER A 60 -25.90 -9.52 41.99
CA SER A 60 -25.43 -9.57 40.61
C SER A 60 -24.77 -8.24 40.24
N LEU A 61 -23.59 -8.33 39.62
CA LEU A 61 -22.81 -7.22 39.12
C LEU A 61 -22.70 -7.40 37.61
N ASP A 62 -23.06 -6.38 36.85
CA ASP A 62 -22.79 -6.31 35.42
C ASP A 62 -22.23 -4.94 35.05
N MET A 63 -21.39 -4.90 34.02
CA MET A 63 -20.83 -3.65 33.53
C MET A 63 -20.66 -3.62 32.01
N SER A 64 -20.98 -2.45 31.46
CA SER A 64 -20.62 -2.06 30.11
C SER A 64 -19.63 -0.90 30.16
N VAL A 65 -18.65 -0.95 29.26
CA VAL A 65 -17.56 0.02 29.19
C VAL A 65 -17.53 0.55 27.76
N SER A 66 -17.51 1.87 27.61
CA SER A 66 -17.40 2.58 26.35
C SER A 66 -16.44 3.76 26.50
N THR A 67 -16.06 4.36 25.38
CA THR A 67 -15.22 5.57 25.35
C THR A 67 -16.08 6.78 25.05
N VAL A 68 -15.81 7.87 25.76
CA VAL A 68 -16.39 9.20 25.50
C VAL A 68 -15.27 10.22 25.41
N MET A 69 -15.56 11.35 24.78
CA MET A 69 -14.61 12.44 24.58
C MET A 69 -15.09 13.71 25.29
N LYS A 70 -14.20 14.39 26.01
CA LYS A 70 -14.45 15.71 26.59
C LYS A 70 -13.58 16.71 25.85
N CYS A 71 -14.19 17.77 25.32
CA CYS A 71 -13.50 18.78 24.54
C CYS A 71 -13.52 20.13 25.26
N GLU A 72 -12.35 20.76 25.37
CA GLU A 72 -12.22 22.13 25.89
C GLU A 72 -12.31 23.17 24.77
N GLY A 73 -11.98 22.76 23.56
CA GLY A 73 -12.08 23.55 22.33
C GLY A 73 -11.99 22.65 21.09
N PRO A 74 -11.96 23.25 19.89
CA PRO A 74 -11.67 22.49 18.67
C PRO A 74 -10.29 21.85 18.78
N GLN A 75 -10.16 20.59 18.33
CA GLN A 75 -8.90 19.83 18.35
C GLN A 75 -8.28 19.61 19.75
N GLN A 76 -8.98 19.95 20.83
CA GLN A 76 -8.51 19.87 22.21
C GLN A 76 -9.45 18.99 23.04
N CYS A 77 -9.54 17.72 22.64
CA CYS A 77 -10.32 16.72 23.35
C CYS A 77 -9.42 15.70 24.05
N SER A 78 -9.90 15.18 25.18
CA SER A 78 -9.30 14.06 25.91
C SER A 78 -10.31 12.91 25.99
N LEU A 79 -9.79 11.68 26.09
CA LEU A 79 -10.62 10.48 26.19
C LEU A 79 -10.89 10.10 27.64
N PHE A 80 -12.12 9.66 27.87
CA PHE A 80 -12.60 9.17 29.15
C PHE A 80 -13.33 7.84 28.95
N LEU A 81 -13.24 6.94 29.94
CA LEU A 81 -14.08 5.75 29.97
C LEU A 81 -15.43 6.08 30.60
N GLN A 82 -16.50 5.70 29.90
CA GLN A 82 -17.84 5.64 30.45
C GLN A 82 -18.11 4.20 30.90
N VAL A 83 -18.25 4.01 32.20
CA VAL A 83 -18.57 2.73 32.82
C VAL A 83 -20.01 2.80 33.30
N ARG A 84 -20.89 2.01 32.69
CA ARG A 84 -22.25 1.80 33.18
C ARG A 84 -22.31 0.47 33.89
N SER A 85 -22.51 0.53 35.20
CA SER A 85 -22.64 -0.62 36.08
C SER A 85 -24.09 -0.82 36.47
N THR A 86 -24.49 -2.09 36.56
CA THR A 86 -25.77 -2.47 37.16
C THR A 86 -25.50 -3.40 38.33
N LEU A 87 -26.17 -3.14 39.45
CA LEU A 87 -26.01 -3.87 40.70
C LEU A 87 -27.40 -4.27 41.21
N LEU A 88 -27.59 -5.55 41.52
CA LEU A 88 -28.69 -5.99 42.36
C LEU A 88 -28.33 -5.74 43.83
N MET A 89 -29.10 -4.89 44.50
CA MET A 89 -28.79 -4.43 45.85
C MET A 89 -29.17 -5.44 46.93
N ASN A 90 -28.31 -5.53 47.95
CA ASN A 90 -28.51 -6.34 49.16
C ASN A 90 -28.30 -5.45 50.40
N GLU A 91 -28.91 -5.79 51.53
CA GLU A 91 -28.83 -5.07 52.79
C GLU A 91 -27.39 -4.80 53.28
N HIS A 92 -26.44 -5.65 52.90
CA HIS A 92 -25.02 -5.52 53.29
C HIS A 92 -24.21 -4.60 52.36
N VAL A 93 -24.73 -4.30 51.16
CA VAL A 93 -24.05 -3.52 50.12
C VAL A 93 -24.48 -2.05 50.21
N LYS A 94 -23.50 -1.17 50.42
CA LYS A 94 -23.71 0.27 50.64
C LYS A 94 -23.40 1.12 49.41
N GLY A 95 -22.85 0.52 48.36
CA GLY A 95 -22.32 1.21 47.20
C GLY A 95 -21.62 0.27 46.22
N VAL A 96 -21.08 0.87 45.17
CA VAL A 96 -20.18 0.23 44.21
C VAL A 96 -18.89 1.01 44.09
N SER A 97 -17.78 0.33 43.81
CA SER A 97 -16.50 0.94 43.51
C SER A 97 -16.07 0.51 42.11
N ILE A 98 -15.79 1.49 41.25
CA ILE A 98 -15.27 1.27 39.90
C ILE A 98 -13.78 1.57 39.95
N CYS A 99 -12.95 0.58 39.64
CA CYS A 99 -11.51 0.69 39.64
C CYS A 99 -10.96 0.49 38.23
N THR A 100 -9.92 1.23 37.88
CA THR A 100 -9.24 1.15 36.58
C THR A 100 -7.74 1.00 36.81
N VAL A 101 -7.11 0.11 36.05
CA VAL A 101 -5.66 -0.10 36.06
C VAL A 101 -5.16 -0.33 34.65
N ALA A 102 -4.03 0.29 34.33
CA ALA A 102 -3.36 0.15 33.04
C ALA A 102 -1.87 -0.13 33.27
N ALA A 103 -1.19 -0.69 32.27
CA ALA A 103 0.23 -1.00 32.37
C ALA A 103 1.06 0.25 32.74
N GLY A 104 1.87 0.16 33.80
CA GLY A 104 2.68 1.27 34.28
C GLY A 104 1.94 2.35 35.08
N MET A 105 0.64 2.20 35.34
CA MET A 105 -0.16 3.14 36.15
C MET A 105 -0.69 2.49 37.43
N MET A 106 -0.84 3.29 38.50
CA MET A 106 -1.50 2.84 39.74
C MET A 106 -3.01 2.66 39.53
N GLU A 107 -3.62 1.69 40.25
CA GLU A 107 -5.07 1.51 40.25
C GLU A 107 -5.77 2.78 40.76
N ARG A 108 -6.77 3.27 40.02
CA ARG A 108 -7.60 4.42 40.40
C ARG A 108 -9.03 3.96 40.60
N CYS A 109 -9.58 4.21 41.79
CA CYS A 109 -10.94 3.82 42.15
C CYS A 109 -11.85 5.03 42.42
N ARG A 110 -13.11 4.91 42.01
CA ARG A 110 -14.20 5.84 42.34
C ARG A 110 -15.33 5.05 42.99
N THR A 111 -15.63 5.37 44.24
CA THR A 111 -16.68 4.71 45.01
C THR A 111 -17.94 5.56 45.03
N HIS A 112 -19.06 4.95 44.64
CA HIS A 112 -20.40 5.54 44.65
C HIS A 112 -21.18 4.95 45.82
N ALA A 113 -21.33 5.73 46.89
CA ALA A 113 -22.05 5.33 48.09
C ALA A 113 -23.51 5.79 48.03
N PHE A 114 -24.42 4.90 48.41
CA PHE A 114 -25.86 5.19 48.48
C PHE A 114 -26.24 5.67 49.90
N PRO A 115 -27.18 6.62 50.06
CA PRO A 115 -27.62 7.09 51.37
C PRO A 115 -28.31 5.98 52.19
N LYS A 116 -28.00 5.89 53.49
CA LYS A 116 -28.59 4.89 54.40
C LYS A 116 -30.13 4.88 54.42
N ALA A 117 -30.76 6.05 54.29
CA ALA A 117 -32.21 6.18 54.26
C ALA A 117 -32.87 5.43 53.09
N VAL A 118 -32.16 5.31 51.96
CA VAL A 118 -32.67 4.69 50.73
C VAL A 118 -32.23 3.22 50.63
N GLN A 119 -31.14 2.83 51.30
CA GLN A 119 -30.61 1.45 51.28
C GLN A 119 -31.63 0.38 51.69
N LYS A 120 -32.48 0.65 52.70
CA LYS A 120 -33.51 -0.31 53.14
C LYS A 120 -34.59 -0.54 52.07
N HIS A 121 -34.93 0.49 51.30
CA HIS A 121 -35.93 0.41 50.23
C HIS A 121 -35.38 -0.17 48.92
N LEU A 122 -34.06 -0.12 48.73
CA LEU A 122 -33.38 -0.65 47.56
C LEU A 122 -33.02 -2.13 47.69
N SER A 123 -33.20 -2.74 48.87
CA SER A 123 -32.97 -4.18 49.04
C SER A 123 -33.80 -4.93 47.99
N THR A 124 -33.14 -5.80 47.20
CA THR A 124 -33.69 -6.55 46.05
C THR A 124 -34.04 -5.74 44.79
N GLN A 125 -33.70 -4.46 44.71
CA GLN A 125 -33.85 -3.65 43.49
C GLN A 125 -32.54 -3.56 42.68
N GLN A 126 -32.67 -3.41 41.36
CA GLN A 126 -31.55 -3.17 40.47
C GLN A 126 -31.23 -1.66 40.40
N VAL A 127 -29.99 -1.31 40.69
CA VAL A 127 -29.48 0.08 40.64
C VAL A 127 -28.47 0.20 39.51
N GLN A 128 -28.61 1.25 38.70
CA GLN A 128 -27.59 1.60 37.71
C GLN A 128 -26.76 2.79 38.19
N VAL A 129 -25.46 2.67 37.99
CA VAL A 129 -24.49 3.73 38.25
C VAL A 129 -23.61 3.89 37.02
N GLN A 130 -23.56 5.11 36.50
CA GLN A 130 -22.70 5.50 35.39
C GLN A 130 -21.63 6.46 35.91
N ASP A 131 -20.36 6.21 35.57
CA ASP A 131 -19.26 7.16 35.79
C ASP A 131 -18.47 7.34 34.50
N ASN A 132 -18.15 8.58 34.14
CA ASN A 132 -17.39 8.93 32.94
C ASN A 132 -16.15 9.80 33.23
N CYS A 133 -15.57 9.71 34.43
CA CYS A 133 -14.45 10.54 34.88
C CYS A 133 -13.09 9.81 34.91
N PHE A 134 -12.95 8.66 34.25
CA PHE A 134 -11.66 7.96 34.13
C PHE A 134 -10.95 8.38 32.85
N GLU A 135 -10.01 9.31 32.95
CA GLU A 135 -9.18 9.75 31.81
C GLU A 135 -8.24 8.63 31.34
N VAL A 136 -8.18 8.44 30.02
CA VAL A 136 -7.41 7.37 29.36
C VAL A 136 -6.72 7.87 28.09
N ALA A 137 -5.61 7.24 27.73
CA ALA A 137 -4.87 7.54 26.51
C ALA A 137 -5.39 6.73 25.31
N VAL A 138 -5.15 7.24 24.10
CA VAL A 138 -5.51 6.57 22.84
C VAL A 138 -4.81 5.22 22.73
N GLY A 139 -5.52 4.18 22.28
CA GLY A 139 -4.96 2.83 22.15
C GLY A 139 -4.54 2.15 23.47
N GLN A 140 -4.84 2.74 24.63
CA GLN A 140 -4.49 2.18 25.92
C GLN A 140 -5.33 0.92 26.24
N ASN A 141 -4.69 -0.11 26.78
CA ASN A 141 -5.38 -1.28 27.31
C ASN A 141 -5.63 -1.07 28.81
N VAL A 142 -6.90 -1.01 29.19
CA VAL A 142 -7.34 -0.73 30.56
C VAL A 142 -8.09 -1.93 31.12
N HIS A 143 -7.74 -2.35 32.32
CA HIS A 143 -8.50 -3.32 33.08
C HIS A 143 -9.43 -2.58 34.03
N VAL A 144 -10.74 -2.80 33.88
CA VAL A 144 -11.79 -2.19 34.68
C VAL A 144 -12.33 -3.25 35.63
N THR A 145 -12.39 -2.94 36.91
CA THR A 145 -12.92 -3.82 37.95
C THR A 145 -14.04 -3.12 38.71
N LEU A 146 -15.21 -3.75 38.72
CA LEU A 146 -16.36 -3.35 39.51
C LEU A 146 -16.39 -4.16 40.81
N LYS A 147 -16.31 -3.47 41.95
CA LYS A 147 -16.34 -4.04 43.31
C LYS A 147 -17.56 -3.52 44.07
N THR A 148 -18.00 -4.24 45.08
CA THR A 148 -18.99 -3.73 46.04
C THR A 148 -18.35 -2.75 47.03
N SER A 149 -19.14 -1.93 47.71
CA SER A 149 -18.69 -1.09 48.83
C SER A 149 -19.52 -1.40 50.08
N PRO A 150 -18.93 -1.96 51.15
CA PRO A 150 -17.52 -2.35 51.27
C PRO A 150 -17.14 -3.49 50.31
N ASP A 151 -15.86 -3.60 49.96
CA ASP A 151 -15.35 -4.65 49.07
C ASP A 151 -15.48 -6.02 49.75
N PHE A 152 -16.20 -6.94 49.13
CA PHE A 152 -16.37 -8.31 49.59
C PHE A 152 -15.57 -9.28 48.71
N CYS A 153 -14.83 -10.20 49.34
CA CYS A 153 -13.99 -11.14 48.61
C CYS A 153 -14.83 -11.99 47.64
N HIS A 154 -14.31 -12.20 46.42
CA HIS A 154 -14.96 -12.96 45.34
C HIS A 154 -16.29 -12.34 44.83
N LEU A 155 -16.56 -11.07 45.15
CA LEU A 155 -17.71 -10.31 44.66
C LEU A 155 -17.24 -9.09 43.86
N SER A 156 -16.62 -9.38 42.72
CA SER A 156 -16.13 -8.38 41.78
C SER A 156 -16.23 -8.89 40.34
N VAL A 157 -16.53 -8.00 39.39
CA VAL A 157 -16.51 -8.30 37.96
C VAL A 157 -15.42 -7.47 37.31
N SER A 158 -14.60 -8.09 36.46
CA SER A 158 -13.54 -7.38 35.75
C SER A 158 -13.63 -7.60 34.25
N LYS A 159 -13.22 -6.59 33.48
CA LYS A 159 -13.21 -6.62 32.02
C LYS A 159 -12.03 -5.81 31.51
N THR A 160 -11.35 -6.37 30.52
CA THR A 160 -10.33 -5.64 29.78
C THR A 160 -10.99 -4.89 28.64
N TYR A 161 -10.65 -3.61 28.51
CA TYR A 161 -11.16 -2.71 27.49
C TYR A 161 -10.00 -2.04 26.74
N ASN A 162 -10.05 -2.09 25.41
CA ASN A 162 -9.05 -1.48 24.56
C ASN A 162 -9.62 -0.14 24.07
N VAL A 163 -8.98 0.95 24.46
CA VAL A 163 -9.37 2.30 24.05
C VAL A 163 -9.11 2.45 22.54
N PRO A 164 -10.02 3.07 21.76
CA PRO A 164 -9.79 3.30 20.34
C PRO A 164 -8.48 4.03 20.07
N GLY A 165 -7.79 3.64 18.99
CA GLY A 165 -6.55 4.29 18.54
C GLY A 165 -6.80 5.38 17.51
N CYS A 166 -5.73 6.07 17.10
CA CYS A 166 -5.78 7.14 16.08
C CYS A 166 -6.21 6.68 14.68
N ASN A 167 -6.54 5.41 14.48
CA ASN A 167 -7.21 4.93 13.27
C ASN A 167 -8.70 5.31 13.23
N HIS A 168 -9.29 5.71 14.37
CA HIS A 168 -10.68 6.13 14.46
C HIS A 168 -10.87 7.56 13.94
N ALA A 169 -11.81 7.76 13.02
CA ALA A 169 -12.01 9.03 12.32
C ALA A 169 -12.31 10.22 13.25
N ASP A 170 -13.08 10.01 14.32
CA ASP A 170 -13.35 11.06 15.31
C ASP A 170 -12.08 11.50 16.04
N LEU A 171 -11.14 10.58 16.31
CA LEU A 171 -9.93 10.91 17.07
C LEU A 171 -8.94 11.71 16.23
N GLN A 172 -8.84 11.43 14.93
CA GLN A 172 -7.94 12.10 13.99
C GLN A 172 -8.17 13.61 13.84
N ASN A 173 -9.35 14.11 14.23
CA ASN A 173 -9.70 15.53 14.13
C ASN A 173 -9.89 16.22 15.50
N ASN A 174 -9.95 15.45 16.59
CA ASN A 174 -10.33 15.98 17.91
C ASN A 174 -9.26 15.77 18.99
N ILE A 175 -8.46 14.71 18.91
CA ILE A 175 -7.41 14.41 19.91
C ILE A 175 -6.07 14.94 19.40
N PRO A 176 -5.38 15.84 20.14
CA PRO A 176 -4.11 16.41 19.72
C PRO A 176 -3.05 15.38 19.30
N GLU A 177 -2.92 14.30 20.06
CA GLU A 177 -1.96 13.21 19.82
C GLU A 177 -2.24 12.41 18.54
N CYS A 178 -3.46 12.50 17.99
CA CYS A 178 -3.86 11.85 16.75
C CYS A 178 -3.87 12.80 15.54
N ILE A 179 -3.75 14.11 15.76
CA ILE A 179 -3.78 15.12 14.69
C ILE A 179 -2.38 15.27 14.09
N VAL A 180 -2.16 14.56 12.98
CA VAL A 180 -0.86 14.53 12.28
C VAL A 180 -0.78 15.55 11.14
N GLY A 181 -1.92 16.08 10.69
CA GLY A 181 -2.01 16.82 9.44
C GLY A 181 -2.16 15.92 8.21
N LYS A 182 -2.78 16.44 7.17
CA LYS A 182 -2.97 15.80 5.88
C LYS A 182 -2.13 16.52 4.83
N ILE A 183 -1.20 15.78 4.25
CA ILE A 183 -0.32 16.28 3.19
C ILE A 183 -0.96 16.03 1.83
N THR A 184 -1.06 17.09 1.04
CA THR A 184 -1.41 17.05 -0.39
C THR A 184 -0.26 17.66 -1.18
N TYR A 185 -0.06 17.22 -2.42
CA TYR A 185 1.06 17.69 -3.22
C TYR A 185 0.71 17.75 -4.71
N GLN A 186 1.42 18.62 -5.42
CA GLN A 186 1.42 18.73 -6.87
C GLN A 186 2.87 18.63 -7.37
N LEU A 187 3.07 17.85 -8.43
CA LEU A 187 4.39 17.58 -9.00
C LEU A 187 4.68 18.57 -10.14
N ASP A 188 5.82 19.26 -10.05
CA ASP A 188 6.40 20.06 -11.12
C ASP A 188 7.69 19.37 -11.60
N THR A 189 7.56 18.61 -12.69
CA THR A 189 8.67 17.82 -13.24
C THR A 189 9.75 18.70 -13.88
N GLU A 190 9.38 19.84 -14.47
CA GLU A 190 10.32 20.74 -15.15
C GLU A 190 11.24 21.42 -14.15
N ARG A 191 10.68 21.90 -13.04
CA ARG A 191 11.44 22.56 -11.98
C ARG A 191 12.02 21.58 -10.96
N ARG A 192 11.73 20.28 -11.09
CA ARG A 192 12.05 19.23 -10.10
C ARG A 192 11.60 19.62 -8.69
N ALA A 193 10.34 20.03 -8.58
CA ALA A 193 9.77 20.58 -7.38
C ALA A 193 8.44 19.91 -7.00
N LEU A 194 8.15 19.90 -5.69
CA LEU A 194 6.89 19.45 -5.13
C LEU A 194 6.23 20.63 -4.43
N SER A 195 5.07 21.06 -4.93
CA SER A 195 4.22 22.03 -4.26
C SER A 195 3.35 21.30 -3.25
N VAL A 196 3.67 21.46 -1.97
CA VAL A 196 3.06 20.74 -0.85
C VAL A 196 2.09 21.66 -0.13
N SER A 197 0.90 21.15 0.21
CA SER A 197 -0.11 21.82 1.02
C SER A 197 -0.52 20.93 2.18
N VAL A 198 -0.60 21.52 3.37
CA VAL A 198 -0.96 20.82 4.61
C VAL A 198 -2.30 21.32 5.13
N THR A 199 -3.22 20.39 5.39
CA THR A 199 -4.51 20.67 6.04
C THR A 199 -4.67 19.84 7.29
N ASN A 200 -5.69 20.12 8.10
CA ASN A 200 -6.01 19.39 9.34
C ASN A 200 -4.81 19.23 10.29
N MET A 201 -3.91 20.22 10.34
CA MET A 201 -2.86 20.30 11.36
C MET A 201 -3.40 20.94 12.64
N LEU A 202 -2.63 20.88 13.71
CA LEU A 202 -2.95 21.57 14.96
C LEU A 202 -2.94 23.09 14.76
N GLU A 203 -4.07 23.76 15.04
CA GLU A 203 -4.26 25.19 14.74
C GLU A 203 -3.23 26.12 15.40
N ASN A 204 -2.80 25.80 16.63
CA ASN A 204 -1.93 26.67 17.43
C ASN A 204 -0.46 26.24 17.47
N THR A 205 -0.03 25.42 16.51
CA THR A 205 1.30 24.82 16.49
C THR A 205 1.96 24.98 15.13
N ASP A 206 3.25 25.32 15.11
CA ASP A 206 4.04 25.30 13.88
C ASP A 206 4.13 23.87 13.32
N TYR A 207 4.29 23.72 12.01
CA TYR A 207 4.34 22.42 11.35
C TYR A 207 5.64 22.23 10.56
N ASN A 208 6.34 21.12 10.81
CA ASN A 208 7.57 20.79 10.12
C ASN A 208 7.26 19.98 8.86
N LEU A 209 7.95 20.30 7.77
CA LEU A 209 7.95 19.54 6.53
C LEU A 209 9.37 19.29 6.07
N ARG A 210 9.64 18.11 5.51
CA ARG A 210 10.91 17.82 4.84
C ARG A 210 10.77 16.78 3.75
N LEU A 211 11.76 16.73 2.88
CA LEU A 211 12.01 15.55 2.06
C LEU A 211 12.91 14.57 2.80
N CYS A 212 12.65 13.28 2.60
CA CYS A 212 13.45 12.22 3.19
C CYS A 212 13.45 10.96 2.32
N HIS A 213 14.49 10.14 2.47
CA HIS A 213 14.57 8.81 1.88
C HIS A 213 14.02 7.78 2.87
N LYS A 214 12.93 7.12 2.48
CA LYS A 214 12.26 6.09 3.24
C LYS A 214 13.08 4.80 3.25
N GLY A 215 13.49 4.39 4.44
CA GLY A 215 13.96 3.04 4.76
C GLY A 215 13.22 2.52 5.98
N TYR A 216 13.96 1.99 6.97
CA TYR A 216 13.39 1.68 8.29
C TYR A 216 12.93 2.94 9.04
N PHE A 217 13.72 4.01 8.93
CA PHE A 217 13.34 5.38 9.30
C PHE A 217 13.43 6.29 8.09
N CYS A 218 12.79 7.46 8.13
CA CYS A 218 12.97 8.46 7.08
C CYS A 218 14.25 9.26 7.32
N ARG A 219 15.27 9.05 6.48
CA ARG A 219 16.52 9.81 6.54
C ARG A 219 16.33 11.12 5.78
N GLY A 220 16.39 12.25 6.49
CA GLY A 220 16.21 13.57 5.89
C GLY A 220 17.24 13.88 4.81
N THR A 221 16.84 14.64 3.80
CA THR A 221 17.75 15.14 2.75
C THR A 221 18.60 16.35 3.19
N GLY A 222 18.45 16.78 4.46
CA GLY A 222 19.17 17.90 5.07
C GLY A 222 18.36 19.19 5.20
N THR A 223 17.39 19.43 4.31
CA THR A 223 16.53 20.62 4.34
C THR A 223 15.15 20.31 4.94
N TYR A 224 14.71 21.14 5.87
CA TYR A 224 13.34 21.13 6.37
C TYR A 224 12.77 22.55 6.34
N VAL A 225 11.45 22.66 6.26
CA VAL A 225 10.71 23.91 6.27
C VAL A 225 9.75 23.89 7.46
N LEU A 226 9.68 25.01 8.16
CA LEU A 226 8.75 25.24 9.25
C LEU A 226 7.62 26.14 8.74
N LEU A 227 6.41 25.61 8.66
CA LEU A 227 5.20 26.38 8.42
C LEU A 227 4.76 27.01 9.75
N LYS A 228 4.68 28.34 9.80
CA LYS A 228 4.28 29.04 11.00
C LYS A 228 2.79 28.93 11.21
N LYS A 229 2.34 28.79 12.45
CA LYS A 229 0.91 28.70 12.75
C LYS A 229 0.12 29.94 12.28
N GLU A 230 0.77 31.10 12.23
CA GLU A 230 0.18 32.37 11.79
C GLU A 230 -0.06 32.46 10.28
N ASP A 231 0.60 31.61 9.48
CA ASP A 231 0.54 31.70 8.03
C ASP A 231 -0.88 31.37 7.51
N PRO A 232 -1.54 32.25 6.74
CA PRO A 232 -2.89 31.97 6.23
C PRO A 232 -2.90 30.85 5.18
N ILE A 233 -1.76 30.60 4.53
CA ILE A 233 -1.60 29.58 3.50
C ILE A 233 -0.54 28.59 3.97
N LYS A 234 -0.92 27.33 4.17
CA LYS A 234 -0.02 26.25 4.60
C LYS A 234 0.57 25.53 3.39
N ASN A 235 1.24 26.25 2.50
CA ASN A 235 1.87 25.70 1.32
C ASN A 235 3.37 25.99 1.25
N VAL A 236 4.12 25.10 0.60
CA VAL A 236 5.56 25.25 0.40
C VAL A 236 6.00 24.49 -0.84
N THR A 237 7.03 24.98 -1.52
CA THR A 237 7.69 24.27 -2.60
C THR A 237 8.96 23.59 -2.09
N LEU A 238 9.06 22.27 -2.26
CA LEU A 238 10.23 21.47 -1.90
C LEU A 238 10.94 20.99 -3.17
N GLN A 239 12.22 21.35 -3.31
CA GLN A 239 13.06 20.96 -4.45
C GLN A 239 13.66 19.56 -4.24
N TYR A 240 13.71 18.75 -5.30
CA TYR A 240 14.31 17.42 -5.25
C TYR A 240 15.37 17.22 -6.33
N ALA A 241 16.43 16.48 -6.02
CA ALA A 241 17.51 16.21 -6.97
C ALA A 241 17.15 15.11 -7.98
N ARG A 242 16.62 13.99 -7.48
CA ARG A 242 16.23 12.80 -8.26
C ARG A 242 14.87 12.27 -7.80
N PRO A 243 13.98 11.87 -8.72
CA PRO A 243 12.64 11.35 -8.41
C PRO A 243 12.68 9.87 -7.97
N LEU A 244 13.37 9.59 -6.86
CA LEU A 244 13.59 8.22 -6.37
C LEU A 244 12.33 7.61 -5.71
N PRO A 245 12.07 6.30 -5.83
CA PRO A 245 10.91 5.62 -5.21
C PRO A 245 10.78 5.78 -3.70
N CYS A 246 11.91 5.84 -3.00
CA CYS A 246 11.96 6.05 -1.57
C CYS A 246 11.89 7.52 -1.16
N LEU A 247 11.86 8.48 -2.11
CA LEU A 247 11.75 9.89 -1.77
C LEU A 247 10.31 10.20 -1.34
N CYS A 248 10.17 10.64 -0.09
CA CYS A 248 8.89 10.94 0.53
C CYS A 248 8.92 12.34 1.16
N ILE A 249 7.73 12.94 1.25
CA ILE A 249 7.44 14.12 2.04
C ILE A 249 7.06 13.63 3.43
N GLU A 250 7.72 14.14 4.46
CA GLU A 250 7.39 13.87 5.86
C GLU A 250 6.95 15.15 6.55
N GLY A 251 5.88 15.07 7.34
CA GLY A 251 5.37 16.20 8.12
C GLY A 251 4.97 15.84 9.55
N TRP A 252 5.10 16.79 10.46
CA TRP A 252 4.71 16.66 11.87
C TRP A 252 4.54 18.02 12.56
N SER A 253 3.64 18.07 13.55
CA SER A 253 3.44 19.24 14.41
C SER A 253 4.67 19.49 15.30
N SER A 254 4.99 20.75 15.60
CA SER A 254 6.13 21.15 16.45
C SER A 254 5.82 21.00 17.95
N VAL A 255 5.44 19.78 18.34
CA VAL A 255 5.25 19.36 19.73
C VAL A 255 6.18 18.20 20.05
N PHE A 256 6.39 17.97 21.35
CA PHE A 256 7.15 16.82 21.82
C PHE A 256 6.45 15.51 21.39
N ASP A 257 7.24 14.52 20.96
CA ASP A 257 6.75 13.22 20.48
C ASP A 257 5.61 13.27 19.45
N ALA A 258 5.62 14.30 18.60
CA ALA A 258 4.60 14.45 17.57
C ALA A 258 4.57 13.24 16.61
N PRO A 259 3.38 12.71 16.29
CA PRO A 259 3.24 11.73 15.24
C PRO A 259 3.69 12.31 13.89
N ARG A 260 4.19 11.45 13.00
CA ARG A 260 4.68 11.83 11.68
C ARG A 260 3.84 11.20 10.59
N VAL A 261 3.52 11.97 9.55
CA VAL A 261 2.86 11.48 8.34
C VAL A 261 3.86 11.51 7.19
N GLN A 262 3.81 10.48 6.33
CA GLN A 262 4.68 10.35 5.18
C GLN A 262 3.88 10.05 3.91
N VAL A 263 4.19 10.76 2.83
CA VAL A 263 3.60 10.55 1.50
C VAL A 263 4.73 10.45 0.48
N CYS A 264 4.70 9.43 -0.38
CA CYS A 264 5.81 9.14 -1.31
C CYS A 264 5.34 9.32 -2.77
N PRO A 265 5.59 10.49 -3.40
CA PRO A 265 5.10 10.79 -4.75
C PRO A 265 5.61 9.84 -5.83
N PHE A 266 6.86 9.40 -5.69
CA PHE A 266 7.57 8.65 -6.73
C PHE A 266 7.60 7.15 -6.50
N LYS A 267 6.76 6.61 -5.59
CA LYS A 267 6.80 5.20 -5.18
C LYS A 267 6.87 4.19 -6.35
N ASN A 268 6.27 4.53 -7.49
CA ASN A 268 6.21 3.67 -8.66
C ASN A 268 7.31 3.93 -9.71
N ASN A 269 8.18 4.93 -9.50
CA ASN A 269 9.23 5.33 -10.45
C ASN A 269 10.48 4.45 -10.33
N MET A 270 10.32 3.15 -10.56
CA MET A 270 11.39 2.16 -10.35
C MET A 270 12.56 2.31 -11.32
N GLU A 271 12.36 2.92 -12.49
CA GLU A 271 13.41 3.05 -13.51
C GLU A 271 14.59 3.91 -13.02
N GLU A 272 14.31 4.97 -12.26
CA GLU A 272 15.33 5.88 -11.73
C GLU A 272 16.29 5.18 -10.75
N LEU A 273 15.88 4.07 -10.14
CA LEU A 273 16.72 3.30 -9.22
C LEU A 273 17.94 2.68 -9.95
N TRP A 274 17.80 2.44 -11.26
CA TRP A 274 18.81 1.74 -12.07
C TRP A 274 19.73 2.69 -12.83
N SER A 275 19.57 4.01 -12.71
CA SER A 275 20.35 5.02 -13.44
C SER A 275 21.80 5.15 -12.96
N GLY A 276 22.10 4.70 -11.73
CA GLY A 276 23.41 4.83 -11.08
C GLY A 276 24.48 3.81 -11.48
N VAL A 277 24.37 3.19 -12.67
CA VAL A 277 25.38 2.25 -13.17
C VAL A 277 26.61 3.03 -13.65
N ALA A 278 27.79 2.70 -13.15
CA ALA A 278 29.04 3.38 -13.48
C ALA A 278 30.14 2.36 -13.82
N PHE A 279 30.91 2.64 -14.88
CA PHE A 279 32.08 1.86 -15.28
C PHE A 279 33.36 2.66 -15.05
N ASP A 280 34.30 2.08 -14.31
CA ASP A 280 35.65 2.59 -14.14
C ASP A 280 36.58 1.94 -15.17
N SER A 281 37.09 2.74 -16.10
CA SER A 281 37.98 2.26 -17.18
C SER A 281 39.38 1.86 -16.71
N VAL A 282 39.85 2.38 -15.57
CA VAL A 282 41.18 2.09 -15.00
C VAL A 282 41.14 0.75 -14.28
N GLU A 283 40.16 0.58 -13.40
CA GLU A 283 39.96 -0.65 -12.63
C GLU A 283 39.21 -1.75 -13.42
N GLN A 284 38.75 -1.43 -14.63
CA GLN A 284 37.88 -2.27 -15.46
C GLN A 284 36.69 -2.80 -14.65
N MET A 285 36.09 -1.92 -13.84
CA MET A 285 35.12 -2.28 -12.81
C MET A 285 33.76 -1.68 -13.13
N LEU A 286 32.74 -2.54 -13.20
CA LEU A 286 31.36 -2.10 -13.31
C LEU A 286 30.72 -2.09 -11.93
N SER A 287 30.05 -0.99 -11.61
CA SER A 287 29.47 -0.79 -10.29
C SER A 287 28.07 -0.19 -10.33
N TRP A 288 27.27 -0.53 -9.32
CA TRP A 288 25.97 0.07 -9.08
C TRP A 288 25.71 0.14 -7.58
N GLU A 289 25.17 1.26 -7.11
CA GLU A 289 24.83 1.47 -5.71
C GLU A 289 23.33 1.77 -5.55
N PRO A 290 22.61 1.05 -4.66
CA PRO A 290 21.19 1.27 -4.45
C PRO A 290 20.93 2.62 -3.80
N ALA A 291 20.25 3.51 -4.52
CA ALA A 291 19.82 4.81 -3.97
C ALA A 291 18.66 4.69 -2.96
N CYS A 292 17.94 3.56 -2.98
CA CYS A 292 16.86 3.22 -2.06
C CYS A 292 17.07 1.81 -1.52
N GLN A 293 16.59 1.53 -0.31
CA GLN A 293 16.60 0.17 0.23
C GLN A 293 15.64 -0.70 -0.60
N THR A 294 16.17 -1.66 -1.35
CA THR A 294 15.40 -2.52 -2.26
C THR A 294 16.12 -3.85 -2.41
N ASP A 295 15.40 -4.95 -2.21
CA ASP A 295 15.93 -6.29 -2.43
C ASP A 295 15.93 -6.60 -3.94
N VAL A 296 17.12 -6.72 -4.52
CA VAL A 296 17.30 -6.93 -5.96
C VAL A 296 18.42 -7.92 -6.24
N ASP A 297 18.21 -8.76 -7.24
CA ASP A 297 19.25 -9.60 -7.82
C ASP A 297 19.84 -8.88 -9.03
N VAL A 298 21.13 -8.56 -8.96
CA VAL A 298 21.86 -7.88 -10.03
C VAL A 298 22.69 -8.91 -10.78
N THR A 299 22.44 -9.05 -12.09
CA THR A 299 23.13 -10.03 -12.94
C THR A 299 23.70 -9.37 -14.19
N LEU A 300 24.94 -9.70 -14.57
CA LEU A 300 25.44 -9.34 -15.90
C LEU A 300 24.80 -10.24 -16.95
N CYS A 301 24.35 -9.64 -18.05
CA CYS A 301 23.73 -10.38 -19.13
C CYS A 301 24.23 -9.88 -20.49
N GLN A 302 24.17 -10.77 -21.47
CA GLN A 302 24.43 -10.47 -22.86
C GLN A 302 23.11 -10.19 -23.59
N ARG A 303 23.03 -9.04 -24.24
CA ARG A 303 21.85 -8.60 -24.97
C ARG A 303 21.91 -9.03 -26.43
N ASN A 304 20.94 -9.84 -26.82
CA ASN A 304 20.68 -10.27 -28.19
C ASN A 304 19.29 -9.72 -28.60
N GLY A 305 19.26 -8.52 -29.20
CA GLY A 305 18.01 -7.81 -29.48
C GLY A 305 17.30 -7.34 -28.21
N GLU A 306 16.08 -7.83 -27.96
CA GLU A 306 15.28 -7.49 -26.77
C GLU A 306 15.55 -8.42 -25.58
N VAL A 307 16.15 -9.59 -25.82
CA VAL A 307 16.41 -10.59 -24.79
C VAL A 307 17.80 -10.37 -24.18
N CYS A 308 17.91 -10.55 -22.85
CA CYS A 308 19.20 -10.48 -22.15
C CYS A 308 19.47 -11.77 -21.37
N GLU A 309 20.39 -12.58 -21.90
CA GLU A 309 20.79 -13.88 -21.37
C GLU A 309 21.83 -13.73 -20.27
N ASN A 310 21.62 -14.39 -19.14
CA ASN A 310 22.50 -14.23 -17.98
C ASN A 310 23.87 -14.85 -18.21
N LEU A 311 24.92 -14.12 -17.86
CA LEU A 311 26.26 -14.66 -17.80
C LEU A 311 26.40 -15.62 -16.60
N PRO A 312 27.12 -16.74 -16.75
CA PRO A 312 27.30 -17.70 -15.68
C PRO A 312 28.10 -17.07 -14.52
N LYS A 313 27.69 -17.33 -13.28
CA LYS A 313 28.34 -16.84 -12.05
C LYS A 313 28.46 -15.30 -11.98
N ALA A 314 27.59 -14.57 -12.65
CA ALA A 314 27.59 -13.12 -12.69
C ALA A 314 26.39 -12.50 -11.95
N THR A 315 25.85 -13.18 -10.94
CA THR A 315 24.69 -12.73 -10.14
C THR A 315 25.11 -12.40 -8.71
N GLN A 316 24.63 -11.27 -8.20
CA GLN A 316 24.79 -10.83 -6.81
C GLN A 316 23.45 -10.33 -6.27
N SER A 317 22.98 -10.92 -5.17
CA SER A 317 21.75 -10.50 -4.47
C SER A 317 22.07 -9.43 -3.43
N VAL A 318 21.41 -8.27 -3.50
CA VAL A 318 21.78 -7.10 -2.69
C VAL A 318 20.55 -6.30 -2.25
N SER A 319 20.63 -5.73 -1.04
CA SER A 319 19.60 -4.85 -0.46
C SER A 319 20.07 -3.44 -0.11
N LYS A 320 21.35 -3.26 0.24
CA LYS A 320 21.94 -1.97 0.67
C LYS A 320 23.39 -1.72 0.25
N THR A 321 24.12 -2.75 -0.16
CA THR A 321 25.55 -2.63 -0.47
C THR A 321 25.77 -2.25 -1.92
N LYS A 322 26.94 -1.69 -2.22
CA LYS A 322 27.36 -1.45 -3.60
C LYS A 322 27.66 -2.79 -4.28
N VAL A 323 27.14 -2.99 -5.48
CA VAL A 323 27.47 -4.13 -6.35
C VAL A 323 28.71 -3.76 -7.16
N LEU A 324 29.67 -4.68 -7.19
CA LEU A 324 30.93 -4.52 -7.91
C LEU A 324 31.19 -5.76 -8.76
N PHE A 325 31.44 -5.57 -10.05
CA PHE A 325 31.96 -6.57 -10.96
C PHE A 325 33.34 -6.11 -11.43
N SER A 326 34.39 -6.79 -10.98
CA SER A 326 35.78 -6.53 -11.40
C SER A 326 36.08 -7.15 -12.76
N THR A 327 37.04 -6.60 -13.51
CA THR A 327 37.54 -7.15 -14.79
C THR A 327 36.39 -7.45 -15.75
N VAL A 328 35.70 -6.40 -16.17
CA VAL A 328 34.54 -6.43 -17.06
C VAL A 328 34.96 -5.97 -18.45
N ASP A 329 34.54 -6.70 -19.49
CA ASP A 329 34.72 -6.30 -20.88
C ASP A 329 33.73 -5.21 -21.26
N PRO A 330 34.18 -3.99 -21.59
CA PRO A 330 33.27 -2.93 -21.96
C PRO A 330 32.80 -3.09 -23.42
N HIS A 331 31.66 -3.73 -23.59
CA HIS A 331 31.07 -4.06 -24.89
C HIS A 331 29.58 -3.64 -24.97
N PRO A 332 29.07 -3.10 -26.10
CA PRO A 332 27.67 -2.65 -26.22
C PRO A 332 26.59 -3.69 -25.92
N GLN A 333 26.90 -4.98 -26.12
CA GLN A 333 26.00 -6.10 -25.79
C GLN A 333 26.04 -6.52 -24.32
N LEU A 334 26.97 -5.99 -23.51
CA LEU A 334 27.06 -6.31 -22.10
C LEU A 334 26.21 -5.35 -21.27
N CYS A 335 25.25 -5.90 -20.52
CA CYS A 335 24.28 -5.12 -19.75
C CYS A 335 24.16 -5.62 -18.31
N MET A 336 23.63 -4.76 -17.43
CA MET A 336 23.20 -5.13 -16.09
C MET A 336 21.70 -5.37 -16.08
N LYS A 337 21.30 -6.54 -15.57
CA LYS A 337 19.91 -6.92 -15.35
C LYS A 337 19.59 -6.87 -13.86
N PHE A 338 18.52 -6.18 -13.52
CA PHE A 338 18.01 -5.99 -12.18
C PHE A 338 16.70 -6.76 -12.05
N THR A 339 16.68 -7.81 -11.23
CA THR A 339 15.50 -8.64 -11.03
C THR A 339 14.98 -8.43 -9.61
N THR A 340 13.72 -8.01 -9.50
CA THR A 340 12.99 -7.94 -8.23
C THR A 340 11.91 -9.02 -8.22
N LYS A 341 11.19 -9.18 -7.10
CA LYS A 341 10.06 -10.12 -6.99
C LYS A 341 8.95 -9.88 -8.01
N THR A 342 8.83 -8.67 -8.53
CA THR A 342 7.68 -8.24 -9.35
C THR A 342 8.05 -7.93 -10.79
N ALA A 343 9.30 -7.52 -11.06
CA ALA A 343 9.70 -7.03 -12.38
C ALA A 343 11.21 -7.09 -12.59
N THR A 344 11.60 -6.98 -13.86
CA THR A 344 12.98 -7.01 -14.32
C THR A 344 13.28 -5.77 -15.16
N TRP A 345 14.47 -5.19 -14.98
CA TRP A 345 14.97 -4.05 -15.75
C TRP A 345 16.36 -4.33 -16.29
N ILE A 346 16.68 -3.74 -17.45
CA ILE A 346 17.98 -3.91 -18.10
C ILE A 346 18.55 -2.52 -18.37
N LYS A 347 19.80 -2.29 -17.96
CA LYS A 347 20.58 -1.09 -18.32
C LYS A 347 21.90 -1.52 -18.95
N CYS A 348 22.15 -1.01 -20.15
CA CYS A 348 23.35 -1.31 -20.94
C CYS A 348 24.27 -0.09 -20.91
N PRO A 349 25.27 -0.05 -20.02
CA PRO A 349 26.10 1.14 -19.81
C PRO A 349 26.98 1.50 -21.03
N PHE A 350 27.25 0.53 -21.90
CA PHE A 350 28.09 0.72 -23.08
C PHE A 350 27.28 1.01 -24.36
N ALA A 351 25.97 0.78 -24.36
CA ALA A 351 25.12 1.04 -25.52
C ALA A 351 24.97 2.55 -25.77
N GLY A 352 25.16 2.99 -27.02
CA GLY A 352 25.00 4.40 -27.42
C GLY A 352 26.11 5.36 -26.96
N SER A 353 27.07 4.89 -26.14
CA SER A 353 28.18 5.69 -25.60
C SER A 353 29.29 6.00 -26.62
N GLY A 354 29.25 5.41 -27.82
CA GLY A 354 30.37 5.41 -28.78
C GLY A 354 31.62 4.68 -28.28
N PHE A 355 31.57 4.11 -27.06
CA PHE A 355 32.65 3.37 -26.45
C PHE A 355 32.55 1.89 -26.81
N THR A 356 33.22 1.54 -27.89
CA THR A 356 33.51 0.15 -28.28
C THR A 356 35.00 -0.06 -28.08
N ALA A 357 35.39 -0.85 -27.06
CA ALA A 357 36.79 -1.04 -26.72
C ALA A 357 37.54 -1.88 -27.75
N TRP A 358 36.85 -2.82 -28.39
CA TRP A 358 37.32 -3.59 -29.52
C TRP A 358 36.13 -3.92 -30.42
N ASP A 359 36.37 -4.01 -31.72
CA ASP A 359 35.36 -4.30 -32.73
C ASP A 359 35.93 -5.23 -33.80
N ILE A 360 35.03 -5.95 -34.46
CA ILE A 360 35.36 -6.84 -35.58
C ILE A 360 34.64 -6.37 -36.83
N GLY A 361 35.41 -6.13 -37.88
CA GLY A 361 34.90 -5.76 -39.19
C GLY A 361 35.40 -6.71 -40.26
N VAL A 362 34.78 -6.66 -41.42
CA VAL A 362 35.23 -7.38 -42.61
C VAL A 362 35.75 -6.35 -43.60
N ALA A 363 37.01 -6.50 -44.02
CA ALA A 363 37.62 -5.68 -45.06
C ALA A 363 37.86 -6.52 -46.32
N MET A 364 37.71 -5.89 -47.48
CA MET A 364 38.03 -6.49 -48.77
C MET A 364 39.40 -5.99 -49.21
N GLU A 365 40.37 -6.90 -49.31
CA GLU A 365 41.72 -6.59 -49.79
C GLU A 365 42.14 -7.63 -50.84
N ASN A 366 42.49 -7.18 -52.05
CA ASN A 366 42.90 -8.03 -53.18
C ASN A 366 41.90 -9.17 -53.54
N GLY A 367 40.59 -8.91 -53.43
CA GLY A 367 39.55 -9.88 -53.73
C GLY A 367 39.39 -11.00 -52.69
N LYS A 368 40.09 -10.92 -51.55
CA LYS A 368 39.93 -11.81 -50.41
C LYS A 368 39.25 -11.06 -49.26
N THR A 369 38.24 -11.69 -48.69
CA THR A 369 37.55 -11.23 -47.49
C THR A 369 38.46 -11.47 -46.28
N GLN A 370 38.84 -10.41 -45.58
CA GLN A 370 39.70 -10.50 -44.38
C GLN A 370 38.94 -9.99 -43.15
N LEU A 371 39.04 -10.74 -42.05
CA LEU A 371 38.55 -10.27 -40.75
C LEU A 371 39.56 -9.23 -40.21
N VAL A 372 39.07 -8.07 -39.83
CA VAL A 372 39.88 -7.01 -39.21
C VAL A 372 39.39 -6.80 -37.79
N VAL A 373 40.30 -6.99 -36.83
CA VAL A 373 40.04 -6.70 -35.42
C VAL A 373 40.62 -5.35 -35.10
N THR A 374 39.80 -4.39 -34.68
CA THR A 374 40.25 -3.06 -34.27
C THR A 374 40.09 -2.90 -32.76
N SER A 375 41.14 -2.48 -32.05
CA SER A 375 41.06 -2.28 -30.60
C SER A 375 41.60 -0.94 -30.13
N LYS A 376 40.91 -0.34 -29.16
CA LYS A 376 41.31 0.86 -28.41
C LYS A 376 41.98 0.51 -27.07
N ILE A 377 42.04 -0.77 -26.74
CA ILE A 377 42.64 -1.33 -25.51
C ILE A 377 43.67 -2.40 -25.88
N ARG A 378 44.24 -3.11 -24.90
CA ARG A 378 45.09 -4.29 -25.14
C ARG A 378 44.32 -5.57 -24.77
N PRO A 379 43.43 -6.09 -25.63
CA PRO A 379 42.67 -7.28 -25.33
C PRO A 379 43.42 -8.55 -25.74
N THR A 380 43.17 -9.64 -25.00
CA THR A 380 43.44 -10.99 -25.46
C THR A 380 42.11 -11.59 -25.92
N LEU A 381 41.96 -11.82 -27.21
CA LEU A 381 40.73 -12.30 -27.82
C LEU A 381 40.89 -13.76 -28.23
N LEU A 382 39.88 -14.57 -27.94
CA LEU A 382 39.71 -15.91 -28.46
C LEU A 382 38.74 -15.84 -29.65
N ILE A 383 39.20 -16.28 -30.81
CA ILE A 383 38.44 -16.31 -32.05
C ILE A 383 38.27 -17.77 -32.46
N SER A 384 37.04 -18.21 -32.65
CA SER A 384 36.71 -19.56 -33.11
C SER A 384 35.67 -19.51 -34.22
N PHE A 385 35.70 -20.52 -35.09
CA PHE A 385 34.61 -20.76 -36.03
C PHE A 385 33.52 -21.57 -35.33
N CYS A 386 32.27 -21.29 -35.67
CA CYS A 386 31.15 -22.05 -35.16
C CYS A 386 30.08 -22.22 -36.24
N HIS A 387 29.38 -23.34 -36.19
CA HIS A 387 28.28 -23.64 -37.10
C HIS A 387 26.95 -23.34 -36.40
N MET A 388 26.07 -22.57 -37.05
CA MET A 388 24.78 -22.26 -36.45
C MET A 388 23.88 -23.51 -36.41
N THR A 389 23.44 -23.87 -35.21
CA THR A 389 22.43 -24.92 -34.98
C THR A 389 21.04 -24.32 -34.68
N GLY A 390 20.93 -23.00 -34.58
CA GLY A 390 19.70 -22.24 -34.37
C GLY A 390 19.96 -20.72 -34.45
N PRO A 391 19.01 -19.85 -34.05
CA PRO A 391 19.13 -18.40 -34.16
C PRO A 391 20.14 -17.74 -33.19
N SER A 392 20.48 -18.38 -32.07
CA SER A 392 21.47 -17.90 -31.08
C SER A 392 22.44 -18.97 -30.59
N ALA A 393 22.33 -20.20 -31.11
CA ALA A 393 23.14 -21.34 -30.70
C ALA A 393 24.21 -21.64 -31.76
N CYS A 394 25.48 -21.62 -31.34
CA CYS A 394 26.61 -21.98 -32.18
C CYS A 394 27.34 -23.18 -31.56
N GLU A 395 27.58 -24.21 -32.36
CA GLU A 395 28.40 -25.35 -31.95
C GLU A 395 29.86 -25.04 -32.29
N GLU A 396 30.71 -24.98 -31.26
CA GLU A 396 32.12 -24.59 -31.39
C GLU A 396 32.91 -25.65 -32.17
N ASN A 397 33.60 -25.21 -33.23
CA ASN A 397 34.64 -26.03 -33.86
C ASN A 397 35.92 -25.98 -33.01
N LYS A 398 36.70 -27.07 -33.03
CA LYS A 398 37.90 -27.23 -32.20
C LYS A 398 39.06 -26.28 -32.53
N ASP A 399 38.97 -25.54 -33.64
CA ASP A 399 40.02 -24.63 -34.09
C ASP A 399 39.76 -23.21 -33.57
N ALA A 400 40.39 -22.88 -32.44
CA ALA A 400 40.35 -21.56 -31.82
C ALA A 400 41.74 -20.90 -31.83
N ILE A 401 41.79 -19.62 -32.20
CA ILE A 401 43.01 -18.81 -32.23
C ILE A 401 42.94 -17.77 -31.11
N THR A 402 44.02 -17.64 -30.35
CA THR A 402 44.18 -16.54 -29.38
C THR A 402 44.97 -15.41 -30.03
N LEU A 403 44.40 -14.21 -30.02
CA LEU A 403 44.97 -13.00 -30.61
C LEU A 403 45.21 -11.95 -29.52
N ASN A 404 46.44 -11.46 -29.41
CA ASN A 404 46.77 -10.28 -28.61
C ASN A 404 46.81 -9.06 -29.52
N VAL A 405 45.97 -8.07 -29.24
CA VAL A 405 45.91 -6.83 -30.02
C VAL A 405 46.52 -5.69 -29.20
N GLU A 406 47.37 -4.86 -29.82
CA GLU A 406 47.89 -3.69 -29.14
C GLU A 406 46.89 -2.52 -29.13
N LYS A 407 47.16 -1.53 -28.28
CA LYS A 407 46.27 -0.38 -28.11
C LYS A 407 46.26 0.47 -29.38
N TYR A 408 45.07 0.82 -29.86
CA TYR A 408 44.85 1.64 -31.06
C TYR A 408 45.44 1.02 -32.34
N GLN A 409 45.37 -0.31 -32.45
CA GLN A 409 45.78 -1.03 -33.64
C GLN A 409 44.64 -1.84 -34.25
N SER A 410 44.78 -2.08 -35.55
CA SER A 410 43.96 -3.02 -36.30
C SER A 410 44.83 -4.18 -36.74
N VAL A 411 44.40 -5.40 -36.44
CA VAL A 411 45.15 -6.63 -36.75
C VAL A 411 44.27 -7.54 -37.60
N VAL A 412 44.85 -8.08 -38.67
CA VAL A 412 44.24 -9.15 -39.48
C VAL A 412 44.70 -10.49 -38.91
N PRO A 413 43.81 -11.31 -38.32
CA PRO A 413 44.18 -12.64 -37.87
C PRO A 413 44.42 -13.55 -39.06
N ASN A 414 45.44 -14.41 -38.98
CA ASN A 414 45.75 -15.39 -40.02
C ASN A 414 44.76 -16.57 -39.96
N LEU A 415 43.51 -16.31 -40.37
CA LEU A 415 42.43 -17.27 -40.43
C LEU A 415 42.31 -17.80 -41.85
N THR A 416 42.59 -19.08 -42.05
CA THR A 416 42.32 -19.76 -43.32
C THR A 416 40.81 -20.00 -43.44
N PHE A 417 40.11 -19.15 -44.19
CA PHE A 417 38.68 -19.27 -44.52
C PHE A 417 38.32 -20.51 -45.35
N SER A 418 39.26 -21.44 -45.58
CA SER A 418 39.13 -22.60 -46.48
C SER A 418 38.11 -23.66 -46.04
N MET A 419 37.35 -23.42 -44.96
CA MET A 419 36.35 -24.36 -44.43
C MET A 419 34.98 -23.72 -44.10
N CYS A 420 34.75 -22.43 -44.35
CA CYS A 420 33.44 -21.83 -44.08
C CYS A 420 32.47 -22.07 -45.26
N GLY A 421 31.51 -22.98 -45.06
CA GLY A 421 30.34 -23.15 -45.93
C GLY A 421 29.22 -22.15 -45.64
N GLN A 422 28.01 -22.42 -46.16
CA GLN A 422 26.79 -21.69 -45.75
C GLN A 422 26.50 -21.99 -44.26
N ASN A 423 26.19 -20.97 -43.46
CA ASN A 423 25.95 -21.01 -41.99
C ASN A 423 27.19 -21.05 -41.07
N CYS A 424 28.34 -20.61 -41.58
CA CYS A 424 29.54 -20.39 -40.77
C CYS A 424 29.50 -19.02 -40.08
N CYS A 425 29.70 -18.96 -38.77
CA CYS A 425 29.87 -17.72 -38.01
C CYS A 425 31.23 -17.69 -37.31
N ILE A 426 31.72 -16.48 -37.07
CA ILE A 426 32.89 -16.24 -36.24
C ILE A 426 32.43 -15.84 -34.86
N GLN A 427 32.90 -16.57 -33.86
CA GLN A 427 32.70 -16.31 -32.46
C GLN A 427 33.96 -15.64 -31.89
N VAL A 428 33.79 -14.47 -31.27
CA VAL A 428 34.88 -13.71 -30.66
C VAL A 428 34.55 -13.41 -29.21
N LYS A 429 35.49 -13.72 -28.32
CA LYS A 429 35.34 -13.47 -26.89
C LYS A 429 36.64 -12.98 -26.30
N ARG A 430 36.59 -11.94 -25.47
CA ARG A 430 37.74 -11.50 -24.68
C ARG A 430 37.98 -12.45 -23.50
N VAL A 431 39.23 -12.90 -23.30
CA VAL A 431 39.58 -13.92 -22.31
C VAL A 431 40.50 -13.43 -21.18
N ASP A 432 41.09 -12.24 -21.29
CA ASP A 432 41.89 -11.61 -20.23
C ASP A 432 41.03 -10.96 -19.11
N VAL A 433 39.71 -11.19 -19.12
CA VAL A 433 38.74 -10.61 -18.18
C VAL A 433 37.76 -11.67 -17.66
N LYS A 434 37.19 -11.46 -16.47
CA LYS A 434 36.24 -12.42 -15.87
C LYS A 434 34.88 -12.41 -16.56
N TYR A 435 34.40 -11.23 -16.97
CA TYR A 435 33.08 -11.06 -17.55
C TYR A 435 33.22 -10.45 -18.94
N ALA A 436 32.93 -11.24 -19.97
CA ALA A 436 32.97 -10.81 -21.36
C ALA A 436 31.73 -11.26 -22.12
N ALA A 437 31.29 -10.45 -23.08
CA ALA A 437 30.28 -10.84 -24.05
C ALA A 437 30.90 -11.73 -25.13
N THR A 438 30.12 -12.67 -25.65
CA THR A 438 30.51 -13.53 -26.77
C THR A 438 29.89 -12.97 -28.04
N ILE A 439 30.71 -12.44 -28.95
CA ILE A 439 30.23 -11.78 -30.16
C ILE A 439 30.19 -12.78 -31.31
N LEU A 440 29.05 -12.87 -31.97
CA LEU A 440 28.84 -13.70 -33.14
C LEU A 440 28.72 -12.81 -34.37
N HIS A 441 29.53 -13.11 -35.40
CA HIS A 441 29.49 -12.45 -36.69
C HIS A 441 29.24 -13.48 -37.78
N CYS A 442 28.10 -13.38 -38.47
CA CYS A 442 27.61 -14.41 -39.41
C CYS A 442 27.46 -13.90 -40.86
N ASP A 443 27.69 -12.61 -41.11
CA ASP A 443 27.34 -11.98 -42.39
C ASP A 443 28.53 -11.97 -43.36
N PHE A 444 28.85 -13.15 -43.92
CA PHE A 444 29.89 -13.32 -44.94
C PHE A 444 29.33 -13.34 -46.38
N LYS A 445 28.04 -13.02 -46.57
CA LYS A 445 27.32 -13.20 -47.84
C LYS A 445 26.89 -11.85 -48.45
N SER A 446 27.77 -11.24 -49.23
CA SER A 446 27.37 -10.57 -50.48
C SER A 446 28.58 -10.38 -51.36
N LEU A 447 28.78 -11.22 -52.38
CA LEU A 447 29.47 -10.92 -53.66
C LEU A 447 29.60 -12.22 -54.48
N ALA A 448 28.46 -12.78 -54.91
CA ALA A 448 28.42 -13.52 -56.16
C ALA A 448 27.84 -12.55 -57.21
N PRO A 449 28.50 -12.33 -58.36
CA PRO A 449 27.94 -11.49 -59.42
C PRO A 449 26.89 -12.31 -60.17
N THR A 450 25.69 -12.40 -59.62
CA THR A 450 24.52 -12.82 -60.38
C THR A 450 23.75 -11.56 -60.72
N GLY A 451 23.96 -11.10 -61.95
CA GLY A 451 23.11 -10.09 -62.55
C GLY A 451 21.69 -10.64 -62.61
N GLU A 452 20.80 -10.03 -61.85
CA GLU A 452 19.36 -10.02 -62.12
C GLU A 452 18.76 -8.85 -61.34
N ALA A 453 18.01 -8.02 -62.06
CA ALA A 453 17.47 -6.76 -61.58
C ALA A 453 16.43 -7.00 -60.46
N PRO A 454 16.32 -6.10 -59.46
CA PRO A 454 15.28 -6.20 -58.46
C PRO A 454 13.92 -5.84 -59.07
N ALA A 455 13.02 -6.82 -59.11
CA ALA A 455 11.62 -6.61 -59.41
C ALA A 455 10.95 -5.90 -58.22
N PHE A 456 10.35 -4.74 -58.50
CA PHE A 456 9.50 -3.98 -57.59
C PHE A 456 8.25 -4.81 -57.22
N ALA A 457 8.08 -5.11 -55.93
CA ALA A 457 6.81 -5.55 -55.38
C ALA A 457 5.98 -4.31 -54.99
N PRO A 458 4.70 -4.19 -55.40
CA PRO A 458 3.86 -3.09 -54.99
C PRO A 458 3.25 -3.35 -53.61
N THR A 459 3.36 -2.32 -52.77
CA THR A 459 2.56 -2.06 -51.57
C THR A 459 1.07 -2.16 -51.86
N SER A 460 0.36 -3.08 -51.20
CA SER A 460 -1.11 -3.09 -51.19
C SER A 460 -1.63 -2.13 -50.13
N SER A 461 -2.40 -1.16 -50.62
CA SER A 461 -3.01 -0.08 -49.86
C SER A 461 -4.26 -0.56 -49.11
N HIS A 462 -4.26 -0.24 -47.82
CA HIS A 462 -5.35 -0.25 -46.87
C HIS A 462 -6.47 0.74 -47.26
N TRP A 463 -7.60 0.26 -47.78
CA TRP A 463 -8.94 0.84 -47.63
C TRP A 463 -9.95 -0.05 -48.37
N GLU A 464 -10.96 -0.56 -47.67
CA GLU A 464 -12.30 -0.95 -48.14
C GLU A 464 -12.91 -1.92 -47.10
N THR A 465 -13.37 -1.39 -45.98
CA THR A 465 -14.25 -2.13 -45.03
C THR A 465 -14.96 -1.16 -44.08
N VAL A 466 -15.57 -0.10 -44.62
CA VAL A 466 -16.29 0.90 -43.80
C VAL A 466 -17.82 0.76 -43.84
N TRP A 467 -18.41 -0.07 -44.70
CA TRP A 467 -19.87 -0.09 -44.85
C TRP A 467 -20.64 -1.19 -44.12
N ILE A 468 -20.01 -1.94 -43.20
CA ILE A 468 -20.73 -2.99 -42.42
C ILE A 468 -20.49 -2.92 -40.89
N VAL A 469 -19.44 -2.23 -40.41
CA VAL A 469 -19.07 -2.27 -38.98
C VAL A 469 -19.89 -1.28 -38.11
N ALA A 470 -20.34 -0.16 -38.67
CA ALA A 470 -21.04 0.89 -37.91
C ALA A 470 -22.40 0.45 -37.29
N PRO A 471 -23.31 -0.24 -37.98
CA PRO A 471 -24.59 -0.63 -37.38
C PRO A 471 -24.44 -1.79 -36.37
N ALA A 472 -23.46 -2.67 -36.55
CA ALA A 472 -23.20 -3.79 -35.65
C ALA A 472 -22.66 -3.33 -34.29
N VAL A 473 -21.75 -2.35 -34.28
CA VAL A 473 -21.20 -1.75 -33.04
C VAL A 473 -22.27 -0.95 -32.29
N GLY A 474 -23.17 -0.26 -33.00
CA GLY A 474 -24.32 0.43 -32.40
C GLY A 474 -25.30 -0.51 -31.69
N LEU A 475 -25.62 -1.66 -32.31
CA LEU A 475 -26.47 -2.67 -31.70
C LEU A 475 -25.82 -3.31 -30.47
N LEU A 476 -24.53 -3.62 -30.53
CA LEU A 476 -23.81 -4.26 -29.43
C LEU A 476 -23.66 -3.32 -28.21
N THR A 477 -23.41 -2.04 -28.45
CA THR A 477 -23.34 -1.03 -27.39
C THR A 477 -24.70 -0.79 -26.74
N ALA A 478 -25.79 -0.73 -27.52
CA ALA A 478 -27.14 -0.64 -26.97
C ALA A 478 -27.50 -1.86 -26.09
N LEU A 479 -27.12 -3.06 -26.53
CA LEU A 479 -27.39 -4.31 -25.82
C LEU A 479 -26.61 -4.39 -24.49
N LEU A 480 -25.35 -3.93 -24.48
CA LEU A 480 -24.54 -3.83 -23.26
C LEU A 480 -25.12 -2.82 -22.27
N VAL A 481 -25.64 -1.68 -22.74
CA VAL A 481 -26.29 -0.68 -21.89
C VAL A 481 -27.56 -1.25 -21.27
N VAL A 482 -28.39 -1.96 -22.03
CA VAL A 482 -29.61 -2.61 -21.51
C VAL A 482 -29.26 -3.65 -20.45
N LEU A 483 -28.26 -4.51 -20.70
CA LEU A 483 -27.80 -5.50 -19.73
C LEU A 483 -27.26 -4.86 -18.45
N PHE A 484 -26.54 -3.75 -18.57
CA PHE A 484 -26.01 -3.01 -17.42
C PHE A 484 -27.13 -2.40 -16.58
N VAL A 485 -28.15 -1.80 -17.22
CA VAL A 485 -29.32 -1.22 -16.53
C VAL A 485 -30.15 -2.30 -15.84
N VAL A 486 -30.37 -3.44 -16.49
CA VAL A 486 -31.08 -4.60 -15.90
C VAL A 486 -30.28 -5.19 -14.73
N GLY A 487 -28.95 -5.25 -14.83
CA GLY A 487 -28.08 -5.68 -13.74
C GLY A 487 -28.15 -4.76 -12.51
N ILE A 488 -28.20 -3.44 -12.72
CA ILE A 488 -28.39 -2.46 -11.64
C ILE A 488 -29.81 -2.60 -11.03
N ALA A 489 -30.84 -2.81 -11.85
CA ALA A 489 -32.21 -3.02 -11.35
C ALA A 489 -32.33 -4.31 -10.53
N LEU A 490 -31.74 -5.42 -10.98
CA LEU A 490 -31.73 -6.69 -10.25
C LEU A 490 -30.94 -6.60 -8.94
N THR A 491 -29.77 -5.96 -8.95
CA THR A 491 -28.96 -5.79 -7.73
C THR A 491 -29.65 -4.89 -6.72
N THR A 492 -30.33 -3.83 -7.16
CA THR A 492 -31.14 -2.97 -6.26
C THR A 492 -32.37 -3.68 -5.72
N ILE A 493 -33.06 -4.51 -6.51
CA ILE A 493 -34.18 -5.35 -6.05
C ILE A 493 -33.70 -6.41 -5.05
N ILE A 494 -32.57 -7.07 -5.31
CA ILE A 494 -31.98 -8.07 -4.39
C ILE A 494 -31.54 -7.40 -3.07
N LEU A 495 -30.93 -6.21 -3.13
CA LEU A 495 -30.60 -5.45 -1.93
C LEU A 495 -31.86 -5.07 -1.15
N TYR A 496 -32.91 -4.60 -1.84
CA TYR A 496 -34.19 -4.23 -1.23
C TYR A 496 -34.86 -5.43 -0.55
N LEU A 497 -34.88 -6.60 -1.19
CA LEU A 497 -35.40 -7.86 -0.61
C LEU A 497 -34.57 -8.32 0.61
N ARG A 498 -33.24 -8.14 0.60
CA ARG A 498 -32.38 -8.49 1.76
C ARG A 498 -32.50 -7.50 2.93
N LEU A 499 -32.74 -6.22 2.67
CA LEU A 499 -32.82 -5.18 3.70
C LEU A 499 -34.23 -5.03 4.29
N CYS A 500 -35.31 -5.23 3.51
CA CYS A 500 -36.69 -5.14 4.00
C CYS A 500 -37.33 -6.50 4.36
N GLY A 501 -36.77 -7.62 3.92
CA GLY A 501 -37.21 -8.96 4.34
C GLY A 501 -36.99 -9.23 5.83
N GLY A 502 -36.05 -8.52 6.47
CA GLY A 502 -35.81 -8.60 7.92
C GLY A 502 -36.80 -7.80 8.78
N THR A 503 -37.48 -6.81 8.21
CA THR A 503 -38.34 -5.88 8.97
C THR A 503 -39.81 -6.30 9.02
N LEU A 504 -40.22 -7.26 8.19
CA LEU A 504 -41.58 -7.84 8.22
C LEU A 504 -41.75 -8.99 9.23
N CYS A 505 -40.67 -9.47 9.87
CA CYS A 505 -40.73 -10.47 10.93
C CYS A 505 -40.78 -9.90 12.36
N SER A 506 -40.67 -8.58 12.56
CA SER A 506 -40.68 -7.98 13.91
C SER A 506 -42.04 -7.46 14.39
N ASN A 507 -43.11 -7.56 13.59
CA ASN A 507 -44.44 -7.02 13.95
C ASN A 507 -45.59 -8.05 13.99
N VAL A 508 -45.29 -9.34 14.19
CA VAL A 508 -46.33 -10.33 14.51
C VAL A 508 -46.02 -10.95 15.88
N GLY A 509 -46.89 -10.68 16.84
CA GLY A 509 -46.79 -11.16 18.21
C GLY A 509 -46.74 -12.69 18.31
N ALA A 510 -46.10 -13.15 19.38
CA ALA A 510 -45.97 -14.55 19.74
C ALA A 510 -47.35 -15.26 19.77
N GLY A 511 -47.50 -16.31 18.95
CA GLY A 511 -48.65 -17.21 19.00
C GLY A 511 -48.91 -17.92 17.67
N GLN A 512 -48.38 -19.14 17.53
CA GLN A 512 -48.72 -20.17 16.54
C GLN A 512 -48.50 -19.85 15.03
N LEU A 513 -47.39 -20.34 14.46
CA LEU A 513 -47.29 -21.04 13.15
C LEU A 513 -45.80 -21.21 12.72
N ASN A 514 -45.46 -22.35 12.12
CA ASN A 514 -44.10 -22.72 11.73
C ASN A 514 -43.62 -22.02 10.45
N ALA A 515 -42.29 -21.80 10.36
CA ALA A 515 -41.57 -21.03 9.33
C ALA A 515 -41.72 -21.50 7.86
N ALA A 516 -42.44 -22.59 7.58
CA ALA A 516 -42.66 -23.10 6.24
C ALA A 516 -43.91 -22.54 5.53
N GLN A 517 -44.76 -21.76 6.22
CA GLN A 517 -46.01 -21.24 5.66
C GLN A 517 -45.97 -19.76 5.21
N CYS A 518 -44.85 -19.05 5.39
CA CYS A 518 -44.70 -17.66 4.91
C CYS A 518 -44.42 -17.55 3.39
N SER A 519 -44.02 -18.63 2.72
CA SER A 519 -43.67 -18.60 1.29
C SER A 519 -44.87 -18.69 0.35
N ALA A 520 -46.01 -19.24 0.80
CA ALA A 520 -47.15 -19.52 -0.07
C ALA A 520 -48.18 -18.37 -0.16
N SER A 521 -48.35 -17.53 0.87
CA SER A 521 -49.37 -16.47 0.86
C SER A 521 -48.95 -15.21 0.09
N VAL A 522 -47.65 -14.97 -0.06
CA VAL A 522 -47.12 -13.81 -0.80
C VAL A 522 -47.24 -14.00 -2.32
N TYR A 523 -47.16 -15.24 -2.81
CA TYR A 523 -47.24 -15.54 -4.24
C TYR A 523 -48.65 -15.31 -4.83
N SER A 524 -49.71 -15.55 -4.04
CA SER A 524 -51.10 -15.41 -4.50
C SER A 524 -51.57 -13.94 -4.57
N SER A 525 -51.08 -13.06 -3.70
CA SER A 525 -51.58 -11.68 -3.61
C SER A 525 -50.93 -10.71 -4.62
N VAL A 526 -49.78 -11.07 -5.19
CA VAL A 526 -49.08 -10.24 -6.19
C VAL A 526 -49.56 -10.53 -7.61
N LEU A 527 -50.00 -11.76 -7.91
CA LEU A 527 -50.50 -12.10 -9.25
C LEU A 527 -51.87 -11.45 -9.55
N ASP A 528 -52.78 -11.37 -8.56
CA ASP A 528 -54.11 -10.77 -8.73
C ASP A 528 -54.07 -9.24 -8.90
N ARG A 529 -53.02 -8.57 -8.41
CA ARG A 529 -52.84 -7.11 -8.62
C ARG A 529 -52.17 -6.74 -9.94
N ALA A 530 -51.47 -7.67 -10.58
CA ALA A 530 -50.80 -7.42 -11.86
C ALA A 530 -51.76 -7.56 -13.06
N ILE A 531 -52.83 -8.35 -12.95
CA ILE A 531 -53.78 -8.59 -14.06
C ILE A 531 -54.81 -7.46 -14.20
N ASN A 532 -55.19 -6.78 -13.11
CA ASN A 532 -56.25 -5.76 -13.13
C ASN A 532 -55.83 -4.35 -13.59
N ASN A 533 -54.55 -4.11 -13.91
CA ASN A 533 -54.06 -2.76 -14.24
C ASN A 533 -53.64 -2.57 -15.71
N SER A 534 -53.97 -3.51 -16.62
CA SER A 534 -53.57 -3.46 -18.04
C SER A 534 -54.68 -3.03 -19.02
N THR A 535 -55.82 -2.53 -18.54
CA THR A 535 -56.89 -2.04 -19.41
C THR A 535 -57.31 -0.64 -18.97
N TYR A 536 -56.63 0.41 -19.44
CA TYR A 536 -57.20 1.72 -19.74
C TYR A 536 -56.14 2.64 -20.38
N GLY A 537 -56.45 3.17 -21.58
CA GLY A 537 -55.96 4.48 -22.02
C GLY A 537 -54.88 4.54 -23.09
N MET A 538 -55.22 4.19 -24.34
CA MET A 538 -54.52 4.67 -25.54
C MET A 538 -55.46 5.69 -26.22
N VAL A 539 -55.22 6.98 -26.05
CA VAL A 539 -55.78 8.07 -26.89
C VAL A 539 -54.76 9.20 -26.99
N LEU A 540 -54.37 9.46 -28.24
CA LEU A 540 -53.52 10.52 -28.83
C LEU A 540 -52.01 10.47 -28.56
#